data_AF-A0A6N7PX30-F1
#
_entry.id   AF-A0A6N7PX30-F1
#
_cell.length_a   1.000
_cell.length_b   1.000
_cell.length_c   1.000
_cell.angle_alpha   90.00
_cell.angle_beta   90.00
_cell.angle_gamma   90.00
#
_symmetry.space_group_name_H-M   'P 1'
#
loop_
_entity.id
_entity.type
_entity.pdbx_description
1 polymer ?
#
loop_
_entity_poly.entity_id
_entity_poly.type
_entity_poly.pdbx_seq_one_letter_code
_entity_poly.pdbx_strand_id
1 'polypeptide(L)'
;MIQIKKHQMAAFERLAALDFEARTARRLREHFHAALASVSEDELRRLIRLGIERAAAYDIRSDYNVSLYIGAMVHLGRDFDRDGNCPFSTEILRNAYVDATTKMAYIYACTSGEG
;
A
#
# COMPACT_ATOMS: atom_id res chain seq x y z
N MET A 1 -18.95 14.20 -29.21
CA MET A 1 -17.61 13.58 -29.04
C MET A 1 -16.84 14.40 -28.01
N ILE A 2 -16.57 13.87 -26.82
CA ILE A 2 -15.92 14.61 -25.74
C ILE A 2 -14.40 14.48 -25.93
N GLN A 3 -13.74 15.54 -26.42
CA GLN A 3 -12.28 15.62 -26.43
C GLN A 3 -11.80 15.97 -25.02
N ILE A 4 -11.53 14.94 -24.20
CA ILE A 4 -10.86 15.14 -22.91
C ILE A 4 -9.43 15.59 -23.22
N LYS A 5 -9.13 16.88 -23.00
CA LYS A 5 -7.79 17.44 -23.19
C LYS A 5 -6.85 16.79 -22.17
N LYS A 6 -5.68 16.32 -22.59
CA LYS A 6 -4.64 15.67 -21.74
C LYS A 6 -4.36 16.41 -20.41
N HIS A 7 -4.45 17.73 -20.41
CA HIS A 7 -4.32 18.56 -19.21
C HIS A 7 -5.40 18.31 -18.15
N GLN A 8 -6.65 18.06 -18.56
CA GLN A 8 -7.76 17.74 -17.64
C GLN A 8 -7.57 16.35 -17.01
N MET A 9 -6.99 15.39 -17.75
CA MET A 9 -6.65 14.07 -17.20
C MET A 9 -5.56 14.16 -16.13
N ALA A 10 -4.49 14.92 -16.40
CA ALA A 10 -3.41 15.09 -15.43
C ALA A 10 -3.89 15.77 -14.12
N ALA A 11 -4.78 16.77 -14.23
CA ALA A 11 -5.39 17.39 -13.05
C ALA A 11 -6.29 16.40 -12.27
N PHE A 12 -7.03 15.56 -12.98
CA PHE A 12 -7.89 14.54 -12.38
C PHE A 12 -7.08 13.44 -11.68
N GLU A 13 -6.01 12.94 -12.32
CA GLU A 13 -5.09 11.96 -11.73
C GLU A 13 -4.45 12.49 -10.45
N ARG A 14 -4.03 13.76 -10.45
CA ARG A 14 -3.45 14.40 -9.27
C ARG A 14 -4.46 14.50 -8.12
N LEU A 15 -5.71 14.89 -8.41
CA LEU A 15 -6.76 14.96 -7.40
C LEU A 15 -7.10 13.58 -6.85
N ALA A 16 -7.19 12.56 -7.72
CA ALA A 16 -7.43 11.18 -7.30
C ALA A 16 -6.29 10.64 -6.41
N ALA A 17 -5.04 10.94 -6.74
CA ALA A 17 -3.89 10.55 -5.92
C ALA A 17 -3.90 11.22 -4.53
N LEU A 18 -4.22 12.51 -4.46
CA LEU A 18 -4.33 13.24 -3.18
C LEU A 18 -5.48 12.70 -2.31
N ASP A 19 -6.62 12.42 -2.92
CA ASP A 19 -7.76 11.81 -2.22
C ASP A 19 -7.42 10.40 -1.72
N PHE A 20 -6.73 9.60 -2.53
CA PHE A 20 -6.25 8.28 -2.13
C PHE A 20 -5.26 8.36 -0.96
N GLU A 21 -4.27 9.27 -1.01
CA GLU A 21 -3.33 9.50 0.09
C GLU A 21 -4.07 9.84 1.40
N ALA A 22 -5.04 10.77 1.33
CA ALA A 22 -5.81 11.20 2.49
C ALA A 22 -6.69 10.08 3.07
N ARG A 23 -7.43 9.34 2.21
CA ARG A 23 -8.26 8.20 2.64
C ARG A 23 -7.42 7.11 3.28
N THR A 24 -6.26 6.81 2.71
CA THR A 24 -5.34 5.78 3.21
C THR A 24 -4.72 6.18 4.55
N ALA A 25 -4.25 7.44 4.67
CA ALA A 25 -3.70 7.96 5.93
C ALA A 25 -4.70 7.86 7.09
N ARG A 26 -5.95 8.26 6.85
CA ARG A 26 -7.03 8.12 7.82
C ARG A 26 -7.23 6.66 8.23
N ARG A 27 -7.38 5.76 7.26
CA ARG A 27 -7.61 4.33 7.52
C ARG A 27 -6.47 3.71 8.32
N LEU A 28 -5.23 4.06 8.02
CA LEU A 28 -4.05 3.57 8.75
C LEU A 28 -4.04 4.06 10.20
N ARG A 29 -4.36 5.34 10.44
CA ARG A 29 -4.46 5.88 11.81
C ARG A 29 -5.57 5.23 12.63
N GLU A 30 -6.69 4.90 12.00
CA GLU A 30 -7.80 4.18 12.66
C GLU A 30 -7.41 2.75 13.07
N HIS A 31 -6.67 2.02 12.22
CA HIS A 31 -6.32 0.62 12.47
C HIS A 31 -5.00 0.43 13.25
N PHE A 32 -4.04 1.34 13.11
CA PHE A 32 -2.70 1.25 13.67
C PHE A 32 -2.39 2.42 14.62
N HIS A 33 -3.39 2.86 15.40
CA HIS A 33 -3.29 4.03 16.27
C HIS A 33 -2.02 4.01 17.14
N ALA A 34 -1.71 2.88 17.79
CA ALA A 34 -0.53 2.76 18.64
C ALA A 34 0.80 2.87 17.85
N ALA A 35 0.89 2.22 16.69
CA ALA A 35 2.11 2.22 15.86
C ALA A 35 2.37 3.56 15.17
N LEU A 36 1.31 4.35 14.93
CA LEU A 36 1.38 5.64 14.24
C LEU A 36 1.21 6.85 15.17
N ALA A 37 1.11 6.65 16.49
CA ALA A 37 0.87 7.73 17.45
C ALA A 37 1.96 8.81 17.45
N SER A 38 3.22 8.41 17.24
CA SER A 38 4.38 9.32 17.15
C SER A 38 4.73 9.72 15.71
N VAL A 39 4.01 9.20 14.71
CA VAL A 39 4.31 9.44 13.30
C VAL A 39 3.58 10.69 12.82
N SER A 40 4.35 11.67 12.36
CA SER A 40 3.81 12.91 11.81
C SER A 40 3.00 12.66 10.53
N GLU A 41 2.10 13.59 10.19
CA GLU A 41 1.36 13.57 8.91
C GLU A 41 2.29 13.44 7.69
N ASP A 42 3.39 14.20 7.68
CA ASP A 42 4.31 14.21 6.56
C ASP A 42 5.09 12.90 6.43
N GLU A 43 5.46 12.27 7.55
CA GLU A 43 6.06 10.93 7.54
C GLU A 43 5.10 9.87 7.05
N LEU A 44 3.83 9.92 7.50
CA LEU A 44 2.80 9.00 7.04
C LEU A 44 2.54 9.15 5.53
N ARG A 45 2.50 10.39 5.01
CA ARG A 45 2.37 10.64 3.57
C ARG A 45 3.57 10.14 2.79
N ARG A 46 4.80 10.33 3.29
CA ARG A 46 6.01 9.77 2.68
C ARG A 46 5.95 8.24 2.63
N LEU A 47 5.48 7.60 3.71
CA LEU A 47 5.31 6.14 3.76
C LEU A 47 4.28 5.67 2.73
N ILE A 48 3.13 6.35 2.63
CA ILE A 48 2.08 6.03 1.65
C ILE A 48 2.63 6.12 0.22
N ARG A 49 3.32 7.21 -0.12
CA ARG A 49 3.91 7.39 -1.46
C ARG A 49 4.93 6.29 -1.79
N LEU A 50 5.79 5.96 -0.82
CA LEU A 50 6.73 4.86 -0.97
C LEU A 50 6.00 3.52 -1.18
N GLY A 51 4.92 3.27 -0.44
CA GLY A 51 4.14 2.05 -0.58
C GLY A 51 3.41 1.97 -1.92
N ILE A 52 2.89 3.08 -2.46
CA ILE A 52 2.32 3.15 -3.82
C ILE A 52 3.37 2.74 -4.85
N GLU A 53 4.58 3.33 -4.77
CA GLU A 53 5.67 3.04 -5.70
C GLU A 53 6.08 1.57 -5.64
N ARG A 54 6.25 1.00 -4.43
CA ARG A 54 6.63 -0.39 -4.26
C ARG A 54 5.53 -1.37 -4.66
N ALA A 55 4.27 -1.09 -4.31
CA ALA A 55 3.13 -1.90 -4.71
C ALA A 55 3.04 -2.00 -6.24
N ALA A 56 3.25 -0.88 -6.94
CA ALA A 56 3.26 -0.85 -8.40
C ALA A 56 4.35 -1.76 -9.01
N ALA A 57 5.52 -1.88 -8.38
CA ALA A 57 6.58 -2.79 -8.82
C ALA A 57 6.19 -4.28 -8.74
N TYR A 58 5.21 -4.63 -7.91
CA TYR A 58 4.64 -5.98 -7.79
C TYR A 58 3.29 -6.15 -8.52
N ASP A 59 2.95 -5.21 -9.40
CA ASP A 59 1.68 -5.10 -10.13
C ASP A 59 0.43 -4.99 -9.24
N ILE A 60 0.61 -4.47 -8.03
CA ILE A 60 -0.47 -4.17 -7.10
C ILE A 60 -0.94 -2.74 -7.35
N ARG A 61 -2.08 -2.59 -8.05
CA ARG A 61 -2.56 -1.28 -8.54
C ARG A 61 -3.90 -0.83 -8.00
N SER A 62 -4.72 -1.72 -7.44
CA SER A 62 -6.03 -1.33 -6.91
C SER A 62 -5.88 -0.59 -5.58
N ASP A 63 -6.64 0.48 -5.37
CA ASP A 63 -6.66 1.25 -4.11
C ASP A 63 -6.73 0.34 -2.87
N TYR A 64 -7.56 -0.71 -2.95
CA TYR A 64 -7.73 -1.68 -1.88
C TYR A 64 -6.44 -2.45 -1.59
N ASN A 65 -5.82 -3.08 -2.60
CA ASN A 65 -4.62 -3.89 -2.40
C ASN A 65 -3.39 -3.02 -2.10
N VAL A 66 -3.31 -1.81 -2.65
CA VAL A 66 -2.26 -0.84 -2.31
C VAL A 66 -2.40 -0.40 -0.84
N SER A 67 -3.62 -0.15 -0.36
CA SER A 67 -3.86 0.16 1.06
C SER A 67 -3.43 -0.98 1.98
N LEU A 68 -3.72 -2.22 1.60
CA LEU A 68 -3.27 -3.42 2.33
C LEU A 68 -1.74 -3.54 2.33
N TYR A 69 -1.09 -3.29 1.18
CA TYR A 69 0.36 -3.30 1.10
C TYR A 69 1.00 -2.27 2.05
N ILE A 70 0.47 -1.04 2.08
CA ILE A 70 0.96 0.01 2.99
C ILE A 70 0.69 -0.38 4.45
N GLY A 71 -0.46 -1.00 4.74
CA GLY A 71 -0.76 -1.55 6.07
C GLY A 71 0.25 -2.62 6.49
N ALA A 72 0.65 -3.51 5.56
CA ALA A 72 1.71 -4.48 5.81
C ALA A 72 3.06 -3.79 6.09
N MET A 73 3.41 -2.70 5.39
CA MET A 73 4.63 -1.92 5.71
C MET A 73 4.59 -1.31 7.13
N VAL A 74 3.43 -0.90 7.62
CA VAL A 74 3.27 -0.37 8.99
C VAL A 74 3.39 -1.50 10.01
N HIS A 75 2.81 -2.66 9.72
CA HIS A 75 2.69 -3.76 10.68
C HIS A 75 3.93 -4.67 10.72
N LEU A 76 4.47 -5.05 9.56
CA LEU A 76 5.63 -5.95 9.41
C LEU A 76 6.97 -5.20 9.30
N GLY A 77 6.93 -3.87 9.20
CA GLY A 77 8.08 -3.03 8.97
C GLY A 77 8.21 -2.57 7.53
N ARG A 78 8.85 -1.41 7.36
CA ARG A 78 8.94 -0.67 6.09
C ARG A 78 9.50 -1.50 4.93
N ASP A 79 10.40 -2.43 5.21
CA ASP A 79 11.13 -3.23 4.21
C ASP A 79 10.73 -4.72 4.26
N PHE A 80 9.50 -5.04 4.68
CA PHE A 80 8.99 -6.42 4.74
C PHE A 80 9.05 -7.17 3.40
N ASP A 81 9.07 -6.44 2.29
CA ASP A 81 9.17 -6.95 0.92
C ASP A 81 10.59 -7.34 0.52
N ARG A 82 11.58 -7.13 1.39
CA ARG A 82 13.00 -7.45 1.18
C ARG A 82 13.57 -8.33 2.27
N ASP A 83 13.25 -8.02 3.52
CA ASP A 83 13.88 -8.63 4.71
C ASP A 83 12.84 -9.21 5.69
N GLY A 84 11.59 -9.40 5.26
CA GLY A 84 10.46 -9.62 6.15
C GLY A 84 10.49 -10.94 6.94
N ASN A 85 9.94 -10.88 8.16
CA ASN A 85 9.68 -12.03 9.04
C ASN A 85 8.79 -13.13 8.42
N CYS A 86 8.15 -12.90 7.27
CA CYS A 86 7.48 -13.97 6.54
C CYS A 86 8.40 -14.55 5.46
N PRO A 87 8.83 -15.82 5.57
CA PRO A 87 9.84 -16.43 4.69
C PRO A 87 9.54 -16.38 3.19
N PHE A 88 8.27 -16.22 2.82
CA PHE A 88 7.79 -16.26 1.44
C PHE A 88 7.21 -14.93 0.95
N SER A 89 7.33 -13.84 1.72
CA SER A 89 6.76 -12.53 1.36
C SER A 89 7.26 -12.05 0.00
N THR A 90 8.57 -12.14 -0.22
CA THR A 90 9.20 -11.68 -1.47
C THR A 90 8.83 -12.58 -2.65
N GLU A 91 8.76 -13.90 -2.42
CA GLU A 91 8.44 -14.88 -3.46
C GLU A 91 7.00 -14.72 -3.97
N ILE A 92 6.03 -14.60 -3.05
CA ILE A 92 4.62 -14.41 -3.43
C ILE A 92 4.40 -13.06 -4.12
N LEU A 93 5.06 -11.99 -3.65
CA LEU A 93 4.96 -10.65 -4.24
C LEU A 93 5.50 -10.62 -5.67
N ARG A 94 6.58 -11.37 -5.95
CA ARG A 94 7.19 -11.48 -7.28
C ARG A 94 6.50 -12.48 -8.20
N ASN A 95 5.62 -13.33 -7.69
CA ASN A 95 4.91 -14.30 -8.50
C ASN A 95 3.90 -13.59 -9.44
N ALA A 96 4.16 -13.64 -10.75
CA ALA A 96 3.31 -13.02 -11.77
C ALA A 96 2.01 -13.80 -12.05
N TYR A 97 1.92 -15.07 -11.62
CA TYR A 97 0.74 -15.91 -11.79
C TYR A 97 -0.27 -15.77 -10.64
N VAL A 98 0.08 -14.98 -9.63
CA VAL A 98 -0.77 -14.73 -8.46
C VAL A 98 -1.31 -13.31 -8.56
N ASP A 99 -2.62 -13.15 -8.40
CA ASP A 99 -3.24 -11.82 -8.42
C ASP A 99 -2.94 -11.04 -7.14
N ALA A 100 -3.08 -9.70 -7.21
CA ALA A 100 -2.77 -8.81 -6.09
C ALA A 100 -3.59 -9.11 -4.82
N THR A 101 -4.83 -9.58 -4.93
CA THR A 101 -5.66 -9.90 -3.77
C THR A 101 -5.14 -11.13 -3.06
N THR A 102 -4.79 -12.17 -3.82
CA THR A 102 -4.17 -13.40 -3.29
C THR A 102 -2.80 -13.11 -2.67
N LYS A 103 -1.99 -12.24 -3.29
CA LYS A 103 -0.72 -11.77 -2.70
C LYS A 103 -0.96 -11.16 -1.31
N MET A 104 -1.90 -10.22 -1.19
CA MET A 104 -2.19 -9.56 0.09
C MET A 104 -2.76 -10.53 1.13
N ALA A 105 -3.66 -11.43 0.73
CA ALA A 105 -4.21 -12.44 1.63
C ALA A 105 -3.10 -13.31 2.24
N TYR A 106 -2.11 -13.72 1.44
CA TYR A 106 -0.97 -14.49 1.93
C TYR A 106 -0.13 -13.70 2.94
N ILE A 107 0.21 -12.44 2.61
CA ILE A 107 1.00 -11.57 3.51
C ILE A 107 0.30 -11.38 4.86
N TYR A 108 -1.01 -11.13 4.85
CA TYR A 108 -1.78 -10.97 6.08
C TYR A 108 -1.97 -12.29 6.84
N ALA A 109 -2.05 -13.44 6.16
CA ALA A 109 -2.07 -14.74 6.82
C ALA A 109 -0.77 -15.01 7.61
N CYS A 110 0.39 -14.55 7.12
CA CYS A 110 1.63 -14.62 7.91
C CYS A 110 1.55 -13.79 9.20
N THR A 111 0.79 -12.69 9.20
CA THR A 111 0.71 -11.75 10.33
C THR A 111 -0.25 -12.22 11.42
N SER A 112 -1.24 -13.04 11.06
CA SER A 112 -2.20 -13.64 12.01
C SER A 112 -1.73 -14.99 12.57
N GLY A 113 -0.50 -15.42 12.26
CA GLY A 113 0.06 -16.71 12.61
C GLY A 113 0.95 -16.74 13.86
N GLU A 114 0.93 -15.71 14.71
CA GLU A 114 1.61 -15.73 16.01
C GLU A 114 0.60 -15.90 17.16
N GLY A 115 0.51 -17.13 17.70
CA GLY A 115 -0.02 -17.43 19.04
C GLY A 115 -1.47 -17.83 19.15
#